data_AF-A0A8T6FIW7-F1
#
_entry.id   AF-A0A8T6FIW7-F1
#
_cell.length_a   1.000
_cell.length_b   1.000
_cell.length_c   1.000
_cell.angle_alpha   90.00
_cell.angle_beta   90.00
_cell.angle_gamma   90.00
#
_symmetry.space_group_name_H-M   'P 1'
#
loop_
_entity.id
_entity.type
_entity.pdbx_description
1 polymer ?
#
loop_
_entity_poly.entity_id
_entity_poly.type
_entity_poly.pdbx_seq_one_letter_code
_entity_poly.pdbx_strand_id
1 'polypeptide(L)'
;MAQSHSITTKHYSCLRINQAHVGRGVVVEFPVGGDVYRLGHDELVRIAGETTPFLESHSWRELRAYSTGRPSRKTLAALEPYRVTVGDK
;
A
#
# COMPACT_ATOMS: atom_id res chain seq x y z
N MET A 1 -12.68 26.66 9.97
CA MET A 1 -12.16 26.53 8.59
C MET A 1 -11.76 25.07 8.38
N ALA A 2 -12.68 24.22 7.92
CA ALA A 2 -12.39 22.82 7.66
C ALA A 2 -11.71 22.76 6.28
N GLN A 3 -10.38 22.70 6.26
CA GLN A 3 -9.63 22.45 5.03
C GLN A 3 -10.01 21.05 4.56
N SER A 4 -10.84 20.98 3.53
CA SER A 4 -11.11 19.77 2.76
C SER A 4 -9.82 19.35 2.09
N HIS A 5 -8.96 18.63 2.81
CA HIS A 5 -7.82 17.94 2.21
C HIS A 5 -8.41 16.91 1.26
N SER A 6 -8.35 17.19 -0.04
CA SER A 6 -8.73 16.24 -1.08
C SER A 6 -7.81 15.03 -0.98
N ILE A 7 -8.25 14.00 -0.26
CA ILE A 7 -7.51 12.74 -0.12
C ILE A 7 -7.43 12.12 -1.51
N THR A 8 -6.21 12.07 -2.07
CA THR A 8 -5.99 11.45 -3.37
C THR A 8 -5.93 9.94 -3.19
N THR A 9 -6.95 9.24 -3.67
CA THR A 9 -6.97 7.77 -3.70
C THR A 9 -6.43 7.24 -5.03
N LYS A 10 -5.57 6.23 -4.99
CA LYS A 10 -5.03 5.53 -6.16
C LYS A 10 -5.42 4.06 -6.10
N HIS A 11 -6.03 3.57 -7.17
CA HIS A 11 -6.38 2.16 -7.32
C HIS A 11 -5.28 1.46 -8.12
N TYR A 12 -4.78 0.33 -7.61
CA TYR A 12 -3.82 -0.51 -8.28
C TYR A 12 -4.38 -1.91 -8.44
N SER A 13 -4.00 -2.60 -9.52
CA SER A 13 -4.37 -4.00 -9.75
C SER A 13 -3.59 -4.99 -8.86
N CYS A 14 -2.60 -4.51 -8.11
CA CYS A 14 -1.78 -5.28 -7.17
C CYS A 14 -1.10 -4.35 -6.14
N LEU A 15 -0.46 -4.91 -5.12
CA LEU A 15 0.32 -4.15 -4.16
C LEU A 15 1.45 -3.44 -4.91
N ARG A 16 1.37 -2.11 -5.00
CA ARG A 16 2.37 -1.26 -5.65
C ARG A 16 2.74 -0.10 -4.74
N ILE A 17 4.03 0.07 -4.56
CA ILE A 17 4.66 1.14 -3.82
C ILE A 17 5.53 1.91 -4.81
N ASN A 18 5.23 3.20 -4.99
CA ASN A 18 6.06 4.11 -5.78
C ASN A 18 6.60 5.19 -4.85
N GLN A 19 7.92 5.36 -4.83
CA GLN A 19 8.58 6.33 -3.96
C GLN A 19 8.12 7.77 -4.24
N ALA A 20 7.62 8.06 -5.44
CA ALA A 20 7.05 9.37 -5.79
C ALA A 20 5.80 9.75 -4.97
N HIS A 21 5.16 8.79 -4.29
CA HIS A 21 3.99 9.02 -3.44
C HIS A 21 4.29 9.13 -1.95
N VAL A 22 5.54 8.87 -1.53
CA VAL A 22 5.98 8.98 -0.14
C VAL A 22 5.84 10.43 0.33
N GLY A 23 5.26 10.64 1.50
CA GLY A 23 5.03 11.95 2.13
C GLY A 23 3.95 12.78 1.46
N ARG A 24 3.17 12.22 0.51
CA ARG A 24 2.12 12.96 -0.22
C ARG A 24 0.71 12.73 0.32
N GLY A 25 0.55 11.93 1.37
CA GLY A 25 -0.78 11.62 1.94
C GLY A 25 -1.71 10.93 0.94
N VAL A 26 -1.13 10.13 0.03
CA VAL A 26 -1.90 9.37 -0.96
C VAL A 26 -2.49 8.13 -0.29
N VAL A 27 -3.76 7.86 -0.50
CA VAL A 27 -4.39 6.60 -0.11
C VAL A 27 -4.29 5.64 -1.28
N VAL A 28 -3.96 4.39 -1.01
CA VAL A 28 -3.86 3.34 -2.02
C VAL A 28 -4.89 2.26 -1.74
N GLU A 29 -5.51 1.79 -2.81
CA GLU A 29 -6.45 0.67 -2.78
C GLU A 29 -5.99 -0.37 -3.80
N PHE A 30 -5.94 -1.63 -3.38
CA PHE A 30 -5.51 -2.70 -4.26
C PHE A 30 -6.10 -4.05 -3.84
N PRO A 31 -6.39 -4.94 -4.81
CA PRO A 31 -6.83 -6.29 -4.52
C PRO A 31 -5.64 -7.21 -4.24
N VAL A 32 -5.78 -8.11 -3.27
CA VAL A 32 -4.87 -9.21 -3.00
C VAL A 32 -5.67 -10.45 -2.62
N GLY A 33 -5.47 -11.57 -3.33
CA GLY A 33 -6.04 -12.86 -2.94
C GLY A 33 -7.58 -12.93 -2.94
N GLY A 34 -8.27 -12.00 -3.62
CA GLY A 34 -9.73 -11.89 -3.63
C GLY A 34 -10.28 -10.83 -2.66
N ASP A 35 -9.42 -10.28 -1.81
CA ASP A 35 -9.77 -9.21 -0.87
C ASP A 35 -9.27 -7.86 -1.36
N VAL A 36 -9.94 -6.77 -0.96
CA VAL A 36 -9.51 -5.40 -1.26
C VAL A 36 -8.93 -4.79 -0.01
N TYR A 37 -7.79 -4.11 -0.13
CA TYR A 37 -7.11 -3.43 0.97
C TYR A 37 -7.00 -1.94 0.66
N ARG A 38 -7.26 -1.10 1.67
CA ARG A 38 -7.19 0.37 1.55
C ARG A 38 -6.47 0.98 2.73
N LEU A 39 -5.36 1.67 2.46
CA LEU A 39 -4.53 2.30 3.47
C LEU A 39 -3.70 3.46 2.89
N GLY A 40 -3.08 4.25 3.76
CA GLY A 40 -2.12 5.27 3.32
C GLY A 40 -0.91 4.65 2.62
N HIS A 41 -0.41 5.31 1.57
CA HIS A 41 0.78 4.87 0.85
C HIS A 41 2.00 4.77 1.77
N ASP A 42 2.20 5.76 2.65
CA ASP A 42 3.28 5.77 3.65
C ASP A 42 3.15 4.60 4.65
N GLU A 43 1.92 4.27 5.06
CA GLU A 43 1.67 3.12 5.93
C GLU A 43 1.98 1.80 5.21
N LEU A 44 1.61 1.70 3.93
CA LEU A 44 1.97 0.54 3.10
C LEU A 44 3.49 0.39 2.97
N VAL A 45 4.24 1.50 2.79
CA VAL A 45 5.71 1.51 2.75
C VAL A 45 6.28 0.97 4.06
N ARG A 46 5.74 1.44 5.20
CA ARG A 46 6.18 1.01 6.53
C ARG A 46 5.94 -0.48 6.74
N ILE A 47 4.73 -0.96 6.49
CA ILE A 47 4.35 -2.38 6.61
C ILE A 47 5.22 -3.26 5.70
N ALA A 48 5.40 -2.86 4.44
CA ALA A 48 6.25 -3.60 3.52
C ALA A 48 7.70 -3.64 4.03
N GLY A 49 8.18 -2.58 4.68
CA GLY A 49 9.57 -2.45 5.15
C GLY A 49 9.84 -3.29 6.38
N GLU A 50 8.84 -3.45 7.25
CA GLU A 50 8.90 -4.31 8.42
C GLU A 50 8.73 -5.80 8.06
N THR A 51 7.97 -6.10 7.00
CA THR A 51 7.62 -7.48 6.63
C THR A 51 8.49 -8.08 5.54
N THR A 52 9.20 -7.25 4.77
CA THR A 52 10.06 -7.67 3.65
C THR A 52 11.32 -6.79 3.54
N PRO A 53 12.47 -7.33 3.12
CA PRO A 53 13.68 -6.55 2.84
C PRO A 53 13.58 -5.77 1.51
N PHE A 54 12.38 -5.32 1.12
CA PHE A 54 12.19 -4.66 -0.17
C PHE A 54 12.92 -3.32 -0.24
N LEU A 55 13.13 -2.66 0.91
CA LEU A 55 13.92 -1.43 1.02
C LEU A 55 15.38 -1.62 0.60
N GLU A 56 15.89 -2.84 0.73
CA GLU A 56 17.26 -3.20 0.34
C GLU A 56 17.33 -3.70 -1.11
N SER A 57 16.19 -3.98 -1.73
CA SER A 57 16.12 -4.56 -3.07
C SER A 57 16.53 -3.54 -4.15
N HIS A 58 17.21 -4.03 -5.19
CA HIS A 58 17.63 -3.22 -6.34
C HIS A 58 16.46 -2.43 -6.97
N SER A 59 15.27 -3.02 -7.05
CA SER A 59 14.07 -2.34 -7.58
C SER A 59 13.67 -1.11 -6.76
N TRP A 60 13.84 -1.13 -5.44
CA TRP A 60 13.54 0.03 -4.60
C TRP A 60 14.63 1.09 -4.74
N ARG A 61 15.90 0.69 -4.70
CA ARG A 61 17.05 1.61 -4.77
C ARG A 61 17.18 2.30 -6.13
N GLU A 62 17.06 1.54 -7.21
CA GLU A 62 17.32 2.02 -8.57
C GLU A 62 16.03 2.43 -9.29
N LEU A 63 14.97 1.61 -9.21
CA LEU A 63 13.71 1.87 -9.94
C LEU A 63 12.72 2.70 -9.13
N ARG A 64 13.01 2.98 -7.85
CA ARG A 64 12.15 3.76 -6.94
C ARG A 64 10.73 3.22 -6.84
N ALA A 65 10.56 1.92 -7.10
CA ALA A 65 9.27 1.27 -7.16
C ALA A 65 9.38 -0.19 -6.73
N TYR A 66 8.35 -0.64 -6.03
CA TYR A 66 8.16 -2.03 -5.64
C TYR A 66 6.74 -2.44 -5.98
N SER A 67 6.57 -3.59 -6.62
CA SER A 67 5.24 -4.13 -6.87
C SER A 67 5.26 -5.63 -6.70
N THR A 68 4.25 -6.17 -6.03
CA THR A 68 4.07 -7.61 -5.86
C THR A 68 2.62 -8.00 -6.12
N GLY A 69 2.43 -9.00 -6.97
CA GLY A 69 1.11 -9.63 -7.17
C GLY A 69 0.77 -10.66 -6.09
N ARG A 70 1.75 -11.10 -5.30
CA ARG A 70 1.61 -12.11 -4.25
C ARG A 70 2.44 -11.69 -3.03
N PRO A 71 1.93 -10.78 -2.18
CA PRO A 71 2.63 -10.41 -0.96
C PRO A 71 2.80 -11.62 -0.04
N SER A 72 3.87 -11.60 0.75
CA SER A 72 4.18 -12.65 1.71
C SER A 72 3.09 -12.77 2.78
N ARG A 73 2.96 -13.95 3.40
CA ARG A 73 1.98 -14.19 4.48
C ARG A 73 2.13 -13.21 5.65
N LYS A 74 3.36 -12.78 5.97
CA LYS A 74 3.64 -11.73 6.96
C LYS A 74 3.05 -10.38 6.57
N THR A 75 3.24 -9.97 5.32
CA THR A 75 2.68 -8.73 4.78
C THR A 75 1.15 -8.77 4.76
N LEU A 76 0.57 -9.91 4.38
CA LEU A 76 -0.88 -10.11 4.43
C LEU A 76 -1.45 -9.98 5.84
N ALA A 77 -0.80 -10.59 6.83
CA ALA A 77 -1.22 -10.47 8.23
C ALA A 77 -1.15 -9.02 8.73
N ALA A 78 -0.12 -8.26 8.33
CA ALA A 78 -0.01 -6.85 8.67
C ALA A 78 -1.01 -5.96 7.92
N LEU A 79 -1.51 -6.40 6.76
CA LEU A 79 -2.53 -5.71 5.96
C LEU A 79 -3.96 -6.03 6.40
N GLU A 80 -4.18 -7.10 7.19
CA GLU A 80 -5.50 -7.53 7.68
C GLU A 80 -6.38 -6.38 8.22
N PRO A 81 -5.91 -5.46 9.09
CA PRO A 81 -6.75 -4.38 9.62
C PRO A 81 -7.18 -3.35 8.57
N TYR A 82 -6.55 -3.35 7.39
CA TYR A 82 -6.85 -2.46 6.28
C TYR A 82 -7.73 -3.10 5.20
N ARG A 83 -8.18 -4.34 5.44
CA ARG A 83 -9.09 -5.05 4.54
C ARG A 83 -10.43 -4.31 4.50
N VAL A 84 -10.84 -3.94 3.29
CA VAL A 84 -12.16 -3.39 3.01
C VAL A 84 -13.12 -4.56 2.90
N THR A 85 -13.94 -4.76 3.93
CA THR A 85 -15.10 -5.64 3.82
C THR A 85 -16.16 -4.92 2.99
N VAL A 86 -16.57 -5.53 1.87
CA VAL A 86 -17.76 -5.12 1.12
C VAL A 86 -18.98 -5.43 1.99
N GLY A 87 -19.24 -4.58 2.97
CA GLY A 87 -20.24 -4.83 4.01
C GLY A 87 -20.45 -3.67 4.99
N ASP A 88 -19.66 -2.60 4.93
CA ASP A 88 -19.98 -1.37 5.66
C ASP A 88 -20.95 -0.54 4.80
N LYS A 89 -22.22 -0.59 5.21
CA LYS A 89 -23.39 -0.02 4.58
C LYS A 89 -23.60 1.43 5.02
#